data_AF-A0A7R9KFS3-F1
#
_entry.id   AF-A0A7R9KFS3-F1
#
_cell.length_a   1.000
_cell.length_b   1.000
_cell.length_c   1.000
_cell.angle_alpha   90.00
_cell.angle_beta   90.00
_cell.angle_gamma   90.00
#
_symmetry.space_group_name_H-M   'P 1'
#
loop_
_entity.id
_entity.type
_entity.pdbx_description
1 polymer ?
#
loop_
_entity_poly.entity_id
_entity_poly.type
_entity_poly.pdbx_seq_one_letter_code
_entity_poly.pdbx_strand_id
1 'polypeptide(L)'
;MTCLLPTIERMDLLVKVFHRIERFPTVSINPLENQKMRLLFECYGQLIHKVIAGWDDSEVKYVFKTMQTIAHMEQRIQTIAKSPLGARQPIEYFVRCFYRYVCVDPSQKNNKNNTINESLFWLNRILKPHSLAVRAKLLLIMFGPLISVSPVHTTVPYIGWWDLTDTFFINAGLEELGFALYMLFRQTKTAEDKNSISLETTLSFIHLITTFAIILDVILLMEEMIKIPQNWLNENIASLLFFAGDDITHQYFTSKMSSENYAEVAQKLVYLTLIEHKLTRSTKLVYKLIEKLCSSEHKHKLMNELPIAFCEAVRL
;
A
#
# COMPACT_ATOMS: atom_id res chain seq x y z
N MET A 1 15.85 16.23 -26.25
CA MET A 1 16.36 15.68 -27.52
C MET A 1 15.86 14.23 -27.76
N THR A 2 14.67 13.87 -27.27
CA THR A 2 14.06 12.53 -27.43
C THR A 2 12.66 12.60 -28.07
N CYS A 3 12.01 13.77 -28.10
CA CYS A 3 10.62 13.95 -28.56
C CYS A 3 10.38 13.70 -30.07
N LEU A 4 11.43 13.42 -30.85
CA LEU A 4 11.32 13.17 -32.30
C LEU A 4 11.41 11.67 -32.67
N LEU A 5 11.69 10.80 -31.69
CA LEU A 5 11.83 9.36 -31.93
C LEU A 5 10.53 8.63 -31.55
N PRO A 6 10.11 7.62 -32.32
CA PRO A 6 9.07 6.67 -31.91
C PRO A 6 9.35 6.07 -30.52
N THR A 7 8.30 5.72 -29.79
CA THR A 7 8.39 5.14 -28.42
C THR A 7 9.33 3.95 -28.37
N ILE A 8 9.28 3.08 -29.39
CA ILE A 8 10.12 1.89 -29.51
C ILE A 8 11.61 2.27 -29.58
N GLU A 9 11.95 3.26 -30.40
CA GLU A 9 13.35 3.72 -30.54
C GLU A 9 13.86 4.42 -29.28
N ARG A 10 12.99 5.19 -28.60
CA ARG A 10 13.30 5.77 -27.28
C ARG A 10 13.55 4.67 -26.23
N MET A 11 12.80 3.57 -26.29
CA MET A 11 12.98 2.42 -25.41
C MET A 11 14.26 1.65 -25.70
N ASP A 12 14.61 1.43 -26.96
CA ASP A 12 15.89 0.82 -27.32
C ASP A 12 17.08 1.62 -26.80
N LEU A 13 16.99 2.96 -26.86
CA LEU A 13 18.01 3.83 -26.27
C LEU A 13 18.07 3.68 -24.74
N LEU A 14 16.92 3.66 -24.06
CA LEU A 14 16.86 3.42 -22.61
C LEU A 14 17.48 2.08 -22.22
N VAL A 15 17.13 1.00 -22.92
CA VAL A 15 17.67 -0.34 -22.69
C VAL A 15 19.18 -0.37 -22.94
N LYS A 16 19.66 0.27 -24.03
CA LYS A 16 21.10 0.42 -24.29
C LYS A 16 21.81 1.21 -23.18
N VAL A 17 21.19 2.26 -22.64
CA VAL A 17 21.72 3.02 -21.51
C VAL A 17 21.77 2.15 -20.25
N PHE A 18 20.72 1.39 -19.94
CA PHE A 18 20.69 0.49 -18.78
C PHE A 18 21.65 -0.69 -18.88
N HIS A 19 21.96 -1.15 -20.09
CA HIS A 19 23.03 -2.14 -20.29
C HIS A 19 24.43 -1.54 -20.13
N ARG A 20 24.62 -0.24 -20.39
CA ARG A 20 25.90 0.46 -20.28
C ARG A 20 26.20 0.98 -18.88
N ILE A 21 25.19 1.46 -18.16
CA ILE A 21 25.29 1.84 -16.74
C ILE A 21 25.21 0.52 -15.96
N GLU A 22 26.37 0.00 -15.53
CA GLU A 22 26.55 -1.21 -14.69
C GLU A 22 25.30 -2.11 -14.61
N ARG A 23 25.20 -3.10 -15.53
CA ARG A 23 24.17 -4.14 -15.62
C ARG A 23 22.97 -3.91 -14.71
N PHE A 24 21.86 -3.37 -15.26
CA PHE A 24 20.57 -3.26 -14.55
C PHE A 24 20.38 -4.43 -13.59
N PRO A 25 20.07 -4.17 -12.31
CA PRO A 25 20.31 -5.17 -11.29
C PRO A 25 19.51 -6.44 -11.57
N THR A 26 20.24 -7.50 -11.92
CA THR A 26 19.72 -8.85 -12.14
C THR A 26 20.09 -9.69 -10.91
N VAL A 27 19.39 -10.82 -10.69
CA VAL A 27 19.51 -11.65 -9.47
C VAL A 27 20.95 -12.03 -9.11
N SER A 28 21.88 -12.05 -10.06
CA SER A 28 23.28 -12.46 -9.88
C SER A 28 24.15 -11.49 -9.10
N ILE A 29 23.58 -10.44 -8.50
CA ILE A 29 24.29 -9.39 -7.77
C ILE A 29 24.49 -9.81 -6.32
N ASN A 30 25.74 -9.72 -5.86
CA ASN A 30 26.23 -10.21 -4.58
C ASN A 30 25.54 -9.47 -3.40
N PRO A 31 25.34 -10.06 -2.21
CA PRO A 31 24.69 -9.37 -1.08
C PRO A 31 25.35 -8.05 -0.66
N LEU A 32 26.65 -7.88 -0.91
CA LEU A 32 27.39 -6.64 -0.68
C LEU A 32 27.02 -5.51 -1.66
N GLU A 33 26.63 -5.84 -2.89
CA GLU A 33 26.11 -4.88 -3.87
C GLU A 33 24.66 -4.45 -3.54
N ASN A 34 23.99 -5.22 -2.66
CA ASN A 34 22.61 -5.01 -2.24
C ASN A 34 22.43 -3.78 -1.35
N GLN A 35 23.46 -3.32 -0.62
CA GLN A 35 23.39 -2.05 0.14
C GLN A 35 23.22 -0.82 -0.76
N LYS A 36 23.74 -0.88 -2.00
CA LYS A 36 23.58 0.19 -3.00
C LYS A 36 22.33 0.02 -3.87
N MET A 37 21.60 -1.10 -3.73
CA MET A 37 20.43 -1.42 -4.57
C MET A 37 19.35 -0.33 -4.48
N ARG A 38 19.06 0.16 -3.27
CA ARG A 38 18.15 1.28 -3.06
C ARG A 38 18.57 2.49 -3.89
N LEU A 39 19.79 2.96 -3.72
CA LEU A 39 20.31 4.15 -4.41
C LEU A 39 20.28 3.97 -5.93
N LEU A 40 20.66 2.78 -6.40
CA LEU A 40 20.66 2.44 -7.82
C LEU A 40 19.24 2.53 -8.41
N PHE A 41 18.25 1.94 -7.75
CA PHE A 41 16.86 2.04 -8.19
C PHE A 41 16.28 3.46 -8.06
N GLU A 42 16.68 4.23 -7.04
CA GLU A 42 16.31 5.64 -6.95
C GLU A 42 16.84 6.45 -8.15
N CYS A 43 18.09 6.21 -8.56
CA CYS A 43 18.67 6.84 -9.76
C CYS A 43 17.95 6.40 -11.04
N TYR A 44 17.67 5.11 -11.19
CA TYR A 44 16.90 4.61 -12.34
C TYR A 44 15.49 5.21 -12.38
N GLY A 45 14.76 5.22 -11.26
CA GLY A 45 13.44 5.81 -11.16
C GLY A 45 13.43 7.28 -11.56
N GLN A 46 14.38 8.08 -11.06
CA GLN A 46 14.50 9.49 -11.46
C GLN A 46 14.77 9.66 -12.96
N LEU A 47 15.65 8.84 -13.53
CA LEU A 47 15.93 8.88 -14.97
C LEU A 47 14.70 8.49 -15.79
N ILE A 48 14.03 7.39 -15.43
CA ILE A 48 12.84 6.89 -16.13
C ILE A 48 11.72 7.92 -16.11
N HIS A 49 11.39 8.46 -14.92
CA HIS A 49 10.32 9.44 -14.78
C HIS A 49 10.62 10.74 -15.54
N LYS A 50 11.89 11.13 -15.69
CA LYS A 50 12.28 12.26 -16.56
C LYS A 50 12.13 11.93 -18.04
N VAL A 51 12.44 10.70 -18.44
CA VAL A 51 12.36 10.28 -19.85
C VAL A 51 10.91 10.13 -20.31
N ILE A 52 10.05 9.56 -19.47
CA ILE A 52 8.62 9.35 -19.78
C ILE A 52 7.75 10.58 -19.46
N ALA A 53 8.34 11.68 -18.99
CA ALA A 53 7.59 12.90 -18.70
C ALA A 53 6.88 13.39 -19.98
N GLY A 54 5.56 13.55 -19.89
CA GLY A 54 4.72 13.99 -21.01
C GLY A 54 4.38 12.89 -22.03
N TRP A 55 4.73 11.62 -21.77
CA TRP A 55 4.28 10.49 -22.59
C TRP A 55 2.85 10.13 -22.24
N ASP A 56 2.13 9.54 -23.18
CA ASP A 56 0.77 9.08 -22.90
C ASP A 56 0.75 7.79 -22.06
N ASP A 57 -0.40 7.51 -21.44
CA ASP A 57 -0.59 6.35 -20.56
C ASP A 57 -0.28 5.01 -21.24
N SER A 58 -0.46 4.89 -22.56
CA SER A 58 -0.19 3.67 -23.32
C SER A 58 1.31 3.45 -23.56
N GLU A 59 2.05 4.53 -23.77
CA GLU A 59 3.51 4.49 -23.89
C GLU A 59 4.18 4.23 -22.54
N VAL A 60 3.74 4.92 -21.49
CA VAL A 60 4.11 4.60 -20.10
C VAL A 60 3.74 3.15 -19.81
N LYS A 61 2.67 2.64 -20.43
CA LYS A 61 2.31 1.24 -20.30
C LYS A 61 3.37 0.29 -20.81
N TYR A 62 3.79 0.53 -22.03
CA TYR A 62 4.82 -0.22 -22.68
C TYR A 62 6.16 -0.17 -21.91
N VAL A 63 6.61 1.03 -21.49
CA VAL A 63 7.87 1.20 -20.75
C VAL A 63 7.92 0.31 -19.51
N PHE A 64 6.86 0.35 -18.70
CA PHE A 64 6.78 -0.43 -17.48
C PHE A 64 6.82 -1.95 -17.73
N LYS A 65 6.11 -2.42 -18.76
CA LYS A 65 6.12 -3.85 -19.10
C LYS A 65 7.53 -4.30 -19.52
N THR A 66 8.22 -3.50 -20.32
CA THR A 66 9.60 -3.76 -20.72
C THR A 66 10.55 -3.82 -19.52
N MET A 67 10.43 -2.86 -18.58
CA MET A 67 11.24 -2.88 -17.36
C MET A 67 10.95 -4.10 -16.48
N GLN A 68 9.69 -4.50 -16.33
CA GLN A 68 9.31 -5.71 -15.61
C GLN A 68 9.90 -6.97 -16.25
N THR A 69 9.93 -7.03 -17.59
CA THR A 69 10.54 -8.14 -18.33
C THR A 69 12.04 -8.22 -18.09
N ILE A 70 12.76 -7.10 -18.19
CA ILE A 70 14.21 -7.02 -17.93
C ILE A 70 14.55 -7.42 -16.49
N ALA A 71 13.74 -6.96 -15.54
CA ALA A 71 13.92 -7.23 -14.11
C ALA A 71 13.43 -8.64 -13.68
N HIS A 72 12.85 -9.42 -14.60
CA HIS A 72 12.23 -10.73 -14.31
C HIS A 72 11.16 -10.66 -13.19
N MET A 73 10.36 -9.59 -13.17
CA MET A 73 9.40 -9.35 -12.09
C MET A 73 8.31 -10.41 -12.02
N GLU A 74 7.89 -10.97 -13.16
CA GLU A 74 6.88 -12.02 -13.19
C GLU A 74 7.35 -13.28 -12.43
N GLN A 75 8.56 -13.77 -12.70
CA GLN A 75 9.13 -14.93 -11.99
C GLN A 75 9.31 -14.65 -10.49
N ARG A 76 9.73 -13.43 -10.15
CA ARG A 76 9.93 -13.00 -8.75
C ARG A 76 8.61 -12.94 -7.98
N ILE A 77 7.56 -12.37 -8.57
CA ILE A 77 6.23 -12.31 -7.95
C ILE A 77 5.63 -13.71 -7.83
N GLN A 78 5.81 -14.59 -8.83
CA GLN A 78 5.40 -15.99 -8.72
C GLN A 78 6.11 -16.71 -7.57
N THR A 79 7.39 -16.40 -7.34
CA THR A 79 8.16 -16.95 -6.22
C THR A 79 7.61 -16.46 -4.88
N ILE A 80 7.36 -15.15 -4.75
CA ILE A 80 6.77 -14.53 -3.55
C ILE A 80 5.35 -15.06 -3.28
N ALA A 81 4.55 -15.25 -4.33
CA ALA A 81 3.19 -15.76 -4.20
C ALA A 81 3.19 -17.14 -3.53
N LYS A 82 4.12 -18.01 -3.93
CA LYS A 82 4.27 -19.39 -3.45
C LYS A 82 5.01 -19.51 -2.11
N SER A 83 5.79 -18.50 -1.71
CA SER A 83 6.54 -18.53 -0.45
C SER A 83 5.81 -17.83 0.70
N PRO A 84 6.05 -18.23 1.95
CA PRO A 84 5.71 -17.40 3.12
C PRO A 84 6.43 -16.06 3.07
N LEU A 85 5.87 -15.05 3.73
CA LEU A 85 6.51 -13.73 3.84
C LEU A 85 7.80 -13.84 4.66
N GLY A 86 8.88 -13.20 4.22
CA GLY A 86 10.20 -13.27 4.84
C GLY A 86 11.00 -14.52 4.48
N ALA A 87 10.43 -15.50 3.78
CA ALA A 87 11.17 -16.72 3.39
C ALA A 87 12.14 -16.47 2.23
N ARG A 88 11.92 -15.44 1.42
CA ARG A 88 12.73 -15.11 0.23
C ARG A 88 13.24 -13.67 0.29
N GLN A 89 13.87 -13.29 1.41
CA GLN A 89 14.27 -11.91 1.72
C GLN A 89 14.99 -11.17 0.57
N PRO A 90 15.97 -11.76 -0.16
CA PRO A 90 16.62 -11.04 -1.26
C PRO A 90 15.68 -10.72 -2.42
N ILE A 91 14.71 -11.60 -2.69
CA ILE A 91 13.71 -11.39 -3.75
C ILE A 91 12.69 -10.36 -3.30
N GLU A 92 12.21 -10.45 -2.06
CA GLU A 92 11.26 -9.49 -1.48
C GLU A 92 11.86 -8.08 -1.44
N TYR A 93 13.11 -7.94 -0.98
CA TYR A 93 13.80 -6.65 -0.95
C TYR A 93 14.03 -6.08 -2.35
N PHE A 94 14.38 -6.94 -3.32
CA PHE A 94 14.48 -6.51 -4.72
C PHE A 94 13.15 -5.98 -5.25
N VAL A 95 12.05 -6.71 -5.01
CA VAL A 95 10.71 -6.31 -5.45
C VAL A 95 10.27 -5.01 -4.79
N ARG A 96 10.55 -4.84 -3.49
CA ARG A 96 10.36 -3.57 -2.77
C ARG A 96 11.12 -2.45 -3.46
N CYS A 97 12.42 -2.61 -3.70
CA CYS A 97 13.25 -1.56 -4.27
C CYS A 97 12.81 -1.19 -5.68
N PHE A 98 12.51 -2.19 -6.52
CA PHE A 98 12.01 -1.96 -7.86
C PHE A 98 10.70 -1.16 -7.84
N TYR A 99 9.68 -1.61 -7.11
CA TYR A 99 8.39 -0.93 -7.14
C TYR A 99 8.38 0.41 -6.40
N ARG A 100 9.00 0.51 -5.22
CA ARG A 100 9.08 1.76 -4.47
C ARG A 100 9.93 2.77 -5.23
N TYR A 101 11.18 2.46 -5.55
CA TYR A 101 12.11 3.48 -6.02
C TYR A 101 12.11 3.71 -7.53
N VAL A 102 11.56 2.78 -8.33
CA VAL A 102 11.40 3.00 -9.79
C VAL A 102 10.03 3.60 -10.13
N CYS A 103 8.97 3.26 -9.37
CA CYS A 103 7.60 3.60 -9.75
C CYS A 103 6.93 4.56 -8.76
N VAL A 104 6.82 4.17 -7.49
CA VAL A 104 5.97 4.89 -6.52
C VAL A 104 6.65 6.16 -5.99
N ASP A 105 7.87 6.07 -5.48
CA ASP A 105 8.56 7.15 -4.75
C ASP A 105 9.05 8.29 -5.65
N PRO A 106 9.57 8.06 -6.87
CA PRO A 106 9.94 9.14 -7.78
C PRO A 106 8.76 10.07 -8.09
N SER A 107 7.52 9.54 -8.13
CA SER A 107 6.31 10.35 -8.32
C SER A 107 6.05 11.31 -7.15
N GLN A 108 6.53 10.98 -5.96
CA GLN A 108 6.34 11.81 -4.76
C GLN A 108 7.34 12.96 -4.65
N LYS A 109 8.57 12.75 -5.12
CA LYS A 109 9.64 13.74 -5.01
C LYS A 109 9.58 14.83 -6.08
N ASN A 110 9.04 14.51 -7.26
CA ASN A 110 9.17 15.37 -8.44
C ASN A 110 8.04 16.40 -8.64
N ASN A 111 6.90 16.29 -7.96
CA ASN A 111 5.77 17.21 -8.17
C ASN A 111 4.81 17.28 -6.98
N LYS A 112 4.92 18.32 -6.12
CA LYS A 112 4.12 18.47 -4.88
C LYS A 112 2.60 18.59 -5.10
N ASN A 113 2.15 18.93 -6.31
CA ASN A 113 0.73 19.25 -6.57
C ASN A 113 -0.07 18.11 -7.25
N ASN A 114 0.57 17.06 -7.80
CA ASN A 114 -0.10 15.92 -8.47
C ASN A 114 0.41 14.54 -8.02
N THR A 115 1.13 14.49 -6.89
CA THR A 115 1.79 13.29 -6.35
C THR A 115 0.88 12.08 -6.18
N ILE A 116 -0.33 12.31 -5.65
CA ILE A 116 -1.23 11.21 -5.23
C ILE A 116 -1.76 10.45 -6.44
N ASN A 117 -2.12 11.15 -7.52
CA ASN A 117 -2.67 10.51 -8.72
C ASN A 117 -1.62 9.68 -9.45
N GLU A 118 -0.37 10.15 -9.49
CA GLU A 118 0.74 9.40 -10.08
C GLU A 118 1.09 8.15 -9.25
N SER A 119 1.19 8.29 -7.92
CA SER A 119 1.39 7.15 -7.02
C SER A 119 0.26 6.12 -7.15
N LEU A 120 -0.98 6.59 -7.25
CA LEU A 120 -2.17 5.76 -7.43
C LEU A 120 -2.19 5.03 -8.79
N PHE A 121 -1.77 5.72 -9.86
CA PHE A 121 -1.58 5.10 -11.17
C PHE A 121 -0.63 3.91 -11.07
N TRP A 122 0.52 4.07 -10.44
CA TRP A 122 1.50 2.99 -10.27
C TRP A 122 1.00 1.87 -9.37
N LEU A 123 0.38 2.19 -8.23
CA LEU A 123 -0.19 1.20 -7.32
C LEU A 123 -1.24 0.32 -8.01
N ASN A 124 -2.19 0.93 -8.71
CA ASN A 124 -3.19 0.19 -9.48
C ASN A 124 -2.55 -0.73 -10.50
N ARG A 125 -1.49 -0.26 -11.14
CA ARG A 125 -0.81 -0.98 -12.21
C ARG A 125 0.01 -2.16 -11.72
N ILE A 126 0.58 -2.03 -10.53
CA ILE A 126 1.30 -3.09 -9.83
C ILE A 126 0.31 -4.12 -9.29
N LEU A 127 -0.79 -3.69 -8.66
CA LEU A 127 -1.67 -4.58 -7.89
C LEU A 127 -2.74 -5.27 -8.74
N LYS A 128 -3.42 -4.56 -9.66
CA LYS A 128 -4.56 -5.10 -10.44
C LYS A 128 -4.32 -6.44 -11.14
N PRO A 129 -3.12 -6.75 -11.69
CA PRO A 129 -2.88 -8.03 -12.35
C PRO A 129 -2.86 -9.25 -11.43
N HIS A 130 -2.92 -9.07 -10.10
CA HIS A 130 -2.66 -10.12 -9.13
C HIS A 130 -3.89 -10.46 -8.27
N SER A 131 -3.92 -11.68 -7.75
CA SER A 131 -4.96 -12.12 -6.81
C SER A 131 -4.92 -11.32 -5.51
N LEU A 132 -6.02 -11.31 -4.75
CA LEU A 132 -6.12 -10.60 -3.46
C LEU A 132 -4.96 -10.92 -2.51
N ALA A 133 -4.65 -12.21 -2.31
CA ALA A 133 -3.54 -12.66 -1.46
C ALA A 133 -2.18 -12.13 -1.92
N VAL A 134 -1.92 -12.09 -3.23
CA VAL A 134 -0.65 -11.56 -3.77
C VAL A 134 -0.62 -10.04 -3.65
N ARG A 135 -1.73 -9.33 -3.87
CA ARG A 135 -1.84 -7.88 -3.66
C ARG A 135 -1.53 -7.52 -2.21
N ALA A 136 -2.08 -8.25 -1.24
CA ALA A 136 -1.82 -8.08 0.18
C ALA A 136 -0.33 -8.27 0.50
N LYS A 137 0.28 -9.36 0.04
CA LYS A 137 1.73 -9.62 0.21
C LYS A 137 2.58 -8.50 -0.40
N LEU A 138 2.24 -8.04 -1.61
CA LEU A 138 2.99 -6.98 -2.29
C LEU A 138 2.92 -5.66 -1.53
N LEU A 139 1.77 -5.28 -0.99
CA LEU A 139 1.66 -4.08 -0.14
C LEU A 139 2.55 -4.17 1.09
N LEU A 140 2.56 -5.31 1.78
CA LEU A 140 3.46 -5.53 2.93
C LEU A 140 4.93 -5.53 2.54
N ILE A 141 5.28 -6.07 1.38
CA ILE A 141 6.66 -6.03 0.88
C ILE A 141 7.09 -4.58 0.58
N MET A 142 6.22 -3.80 -0.06
CA MET A 142 6.52 -2.43 -0.48
C MET A 142 6.60 -1.45 0.70
N PHE A 143 5.66 -1.52 1.64
CA PHE A 143 5.47 -0.50 2.69
C PHE A 143 5.66 -1.02 4.11
N GLY A 144 5.72 -2.34 4.31
CA GLY A 144 5.90 -2.92 5.64
C GLY A 144 7.23 -2.54 6.31
N PRO A 145 7.39 -2.87 7.60
CA PRO A 145 8.58 -2.54 8.37
C PRO A 145 9.84 -3.10 7.70
N LEU A 146 10.85 -2.26 7.51
CA LEU A 146 12.13 -2.64 6.93
C LEU A 146 13.19 -2.61 8.01
N ILE A 147 13.85 -3.74 8.23
CA ILE A 147 14.97 -3.84 9.14
C ILE A 147 16.25 -3.63 8.33
N SER A 148 16.88 -2.48 8.54
CA SER A 148 18.20 -2.18 8.00
C SER A 148 19.23 -2.78 8.94
N VAL A 149 19.97 -3.78 8.46
CA VAL A 149 21.03 -4.39 9.27
C VAL A 149 22.22 -3.43 9.35
N SER A 150 22.84 -3.34 10.54
CA SER A 150 24.05 -2.55 10.80
C SER A 150 25.14 -2.78 9.75
N PRO A 151 25.95 -1.76 9.39
CA PRO A 151 27.03 -1.87 8.40
C PRO A 151 28.09 -2.96 8.70
N VAL A 152 28.05 -3.57 9.89
CA VAL A 152 28.95 -4.66 10.32
C VAL A 152 28.50 -6.04 9.81
N HIS A 153 27.22 -6.23 9.46
CA HIS A 153 26.71 -7.52 8.99
C HIS A 153 26.57 -7.56 7.46
N THR A 154 26.93 -8.71 6.87
CA THR A 154 26.90 -8.98 5.42
C THR A 154 25.49 -9.30 4.88
N THR A 155 24.44 -9.06 5.67
CA THR A 155 23.07 -9.43 5.32
C THR A 155 22.31 -8.27 4.68
N VAL A 156 21.45 -8.61 3.73
CA VAL A 156 20.61 -7.66 2.99
C VAL A 156 19.48 -7.15 3.89
N PRO A 157 18.99 -5.90 3.72
CA PRO A 157 17.80 -5.46 4.43
C PRO A 157 16.61 -6.38 4.12
N TYR A 158 15.75 -6.60 5.11
CA TYR A 158 14.62 -7.51 4.99
C TYR A 158 13.40 -6.95 5.71
N ILE A 159 12.23 -7.52 5.38
CA ILE A 159 10.95 -7.08 5.95
C ILE A 159 10.80 -7.73 7.33
N GLY A 160 10.67 -6.90 8.37
CA GLY A 160 10.45 -7.32 9.75
C GLY A 160 9.00 -7.72 10.00
N TRP A 161 8.50 -8.76 9.33
CA TRP A 161 7.09 -9.13 9.40
C TRP A 161 6.63 -9.52 10.81
N TRP A 162 7.53 -10.01 11.67
CA TRP A 162 7.22 -10.30 13.08
C TRP A 162 6.90 -9.03 13.86
N ASP A 163 7.37 -7.86 13.42
CA ASP A 163 6.95 -6.61 14.05
C ASP A 163 5.45 -6.40 13.85
N LEU A 164 4.82 -6.97 12.83
CA LEU A 164 3.36 -6.88 12.65
C LEU A 164 2.58 -7.79 13.62
N THR A 165 3.18 -8.91 14.04
CA THR A 165 2.49 -10.00 14.76
C THR A 165 2.88 -10.13 16.23
N ASP A 166 4.10 -9.73 16.59
CA ASP A 166 4.70 -10.08 17.89
C ASP A 166 5.15 -8.85 18.67
N THR A 167 5.41 -7.72 18.01
CA THR A 167 5.86 -6.47 18.67
C THR A 167 4.97 -5.29 18.32
N PHE A 168 4.68 -4.42 19.29
CA PHE A 168 4.04 -3.15 18.98
C PHE A 168 5.10 -2.15 18.52
N PHE A 169 4.88 -1.53 17.36
CA PHE A 169 5.78 -0.52 16.83
C PHE A 169 5.03 0.69 16.25
N ILE A 170 5.63 1.87 16.41
CA ILE A 170 5.18 3.10 15.76
C ILE A 170 6.32 3.50 14.82
N ASN A 171 6.28 2.97 13.60
CA ASN A 171 7.28 3.24 12.57
C ASN A 171 6.56 3.80 11.34
N ALA A 172 7.29 4.60 10.56
CA ALA A 172 6.86 5.14 9.28
C ALA A 172 6.31 4.06 8.32
N GLY A 173 6.71 2.78 8.47
CA GLY A 173 6.16 1.70 7.64
C GLY A 173 4.63 1.55 7.72
N LEU A 174 4.02 1.60 8.91
CA LEU A 174 2.55 1.50 9.03
C LEU A 174 1.86 2.77 8.53
N GLU A 175 2.50 3.93 8.70
CA GLU A 175 2.02 5.19 8.15
C GLU A 175 2.01 5.17 6.62
N GLU A 176 3.10 4.77 6.00
CA GLU A 176 3.21 4.63 4.54
C GLU A 176 2.21 3.60 3.99
N LEU A 177 2.03 2.49 4.71
CA LEU A 177 1.07 1.46 4.32
C LEU A 177 -0.38 1.95 4.44
N GLY A 178 -0.72 2.63 5.54
CA GLY A 178 -2.02 3.29 5.71
C GLY A 178 -2.27 4.33 4.62
N PHE A 179 -1.27 5.13 4.30
CA PHE A 179 -1.35 6.10 3.22
C PHE A 179 -1.52 5.44 1.84
N ALA A 180 -0.89 4.30 1.58
CA ALA A 180 -1.10 3.54 0.35
C ALA A 180 -2.55 3.05 0.21
N LEU A 181 -3.15 2.57 1.30
CA LEU A 181 -4.56 2.17 1.34
C LEU A 181 -5.49 3.38 1.15
N TYR A 182 -5.17 4.50 1.79
CA TYR A 182 -5.87 5.77 1.59
C TYR A 182 -5.87 6.22 0.12
N MET A 183 -4.72 6.14 -0.55
CA MET A 183 -4.63 6.46 -1.98
C MET A 183 -5.50 5.52 -2.83
N LEU A 184 -5.48 4.22 -2.54
CA LEU A 184 -6.32 3.24 -3.26
C LEU A 184 -7.81 3.51 -3.05
N PHE A 185 -8.22 3.87 -1.84
CA PHE A 185 -9.59 4.21 -1.50
C PHE A 185 -10.06 5.53 -2.13
N ARG A 186 -9.20 6.54 -2.21
CA ARG A 186 -9.52 7.87 -2.74
C ARG A 186 -9.92 7.87 -4.22
N GLN A 187 -9.66 6.78 -4.97
CA GLN A 187 -10.17 6.57 -6.33
C GLN A 187 -11.67 6.84 -6.46
N THR A 188 -12.41 6.62 -5.38
CA THR A 188 -13.86 6.88 -5.25
C THR A 188 -14.21 8.37 -5.40
N LYS A 189 -13.43 9.29 -4.81
CA LYS A 189 -13.74 10.73 -4.75
C LYS A 189 -13.42 11.48 -6.06
N THR A 190 -12.37 11.08 -6.78
CA THR A 190 -11.97 11.76 -8.03
C THR A 190 -12.94 11.58 -9.20
N ALA A 191 -13.87 10.62 -9.11
CA ALA A 191 -14.93 10.45 -10.09
C ALA A 191 -16.14 11.37 -9.84
N GLU A 192 -16.27 11.94 -8.64
CA GLU A 192 -17.31 12.92 -8.28
C GLU A 192 -16.97 14.32 -8.85
N ASP A 193 -15.70 14.74 -8.75
CA ASP A 193 -15.27 16.10 -9.17
C ASP A 193 -15.23 16.31 -10.70
N LYS A 194 -15.21 15.25 -11.51
CA LYS A 194 -15.17 15.35 -12.99
C LYS A 194 -16.54 15.28 -13.66
N ASN A 195 -17.59 14.93 -12.92
CA ASN A 195 -18.94 14.71 -13.45
C ASN A 195 -19.92 15.84 -13.10
N SER A 196 -19.45 17.07 -12.91
CA SER A 196 -20.30 18.28 -12.94
C SER A 196 -20.81 18.61 -14.36
N ILE A 197 -21.01 17.60 -15.20
CA ILE A 197 -21.66 17.69 -16.50
C ILE A 197 -22.89 16.80 -16.43
N SER A 198 -24.04 17.45 -16.47
CA SER A 198 -25.39 16.90 -16.50
C SER A 198 -25.53 15.70 -17.45
N LEU A 199 -25.53 14.47 -16.95
CA LEU A 199 -26.10 13.31 -17.64
C LEU A 199 -26.55 12.25 -16.62
N GLU A 200 -27.87 12.15 -16.50
CA GLU A 200 -28.74 10.98 -16.26
C GLU A 200 -28.35 9.88 -15.25
N THR A 201 -29.37 9.48 -14.47
CA THR A 201 -29.41 8.47 -13.39
C THR A 201 -28.62 7.18 -13.62
N THR A 202 -28.41 6.74 -14.87
CA THR A 202 -27.61 5.56 -15.22
C THR A 202 -26.12 5.75 -14.91
N LEU A 203 -25.55 6.94 -15.16
CA LEU A 203 -24.15 7.24 -14.79
C LEU A 203 -23.99 7.29 -13.27
N SER A 204 -25.02 7.77 -12.55
CA SER A 204 -25.03 7.77 -11.08
C SER A 204 -25.04 6.34 -10.51
N PHE A 205 -25.80 5.42 -11.11
CA PHE A 205 -25.86 4.03 -10.65
C PHE A 205 -24.56 3.26 -10.93
N ILE A 206 -23.99 3.43 -12.12
CA ILE A 206 -22.68 2.84 -12.46
C ILE A 206 -21.59 3.40 -11.55
N HIS A 207 -21.61 4.70 -11.28
CA HIS A 207 -20.68 5.34 -10.34
C HIS A 207 -20.85 4.77 -8.94
N LEU A 208 -22.08 4.64 -8.44
CA LEU A 208 -22.37 4.05 -7.12
C LEU A 208 -21.83 2.62 -7.02
N ILE A 209 -22.09 1.76 -8.02
CA ILE A 209 -21.57 0.39 -8.06
C ILE A 209 -20.05 0.39 -8.06
N THR A 210 -19.43 1.24 -8.88
CA THR A 210 -17.97 1.33 -9.00
C THR A 210 -17.35 1.78 -7.68
N THR A 211 -17.92 2.79 -7.03
CA THR A 211 -17.49 3.29 -5.72
C THR A 211 -17.62 2.21 -4.66
N PHE A 212 -18.75 1.51 -4.59
CA PHE A 212 -18.94 0.40 -3.66
C PHE A 212 -17.93 -0.74 -3.91
N ALA A 213 -17.68 -1.11 -5.17
CA ALA A 213 -16.72 -2.14 -5.52
C ALA A 213 -15.28 -1.77 -5.11
N ILE A 214 -14.88 -0.50 -5.28
CA ILE A 214 -13.56 -0.01 -4.84
C ILE A 214 -13.45 -0.06 -3.32
N ILE A 215 -14.47 0.41 -2.60
CA ILE A 215 -14.50 0.37 -1.13
C ILE A 215 -14.33 -1.08 -0.66
N LEU A 216 -15.14 -1.99 -1.19
CA LEU A 216 -15.09 -3.40 -0.84
C LEU A 216 -13.73 -4.03 -1.15
N ASP A 217 -13.13 -3.74 -2.31
CA ASP A 217 -11.81 -4.26 -2.67
C ASP A 217 -10.73 -3.80 -1.69
N VAL A 218 -10.76 -2.54 -1.25
CA VAL A 218 -9.81 -2.02 -0.24
C VAL A 218 -10.03 -2.67 1.13
N ILE A 219 -11.28 -2.86 1.55
CA ILE A 219 -11.58 -3.54 2.83
C ILE A 219 -11.12 -5.00 2.78
N LEU A 220 -11.43 -5.74 1.72
CA LEU A 220 -10.98 -7.12 1.55
C LEU A 220 -9.44 -7.21 1.51
N LEU A 221 -8.77 -6.25 0.88
CA LEU A 221 -7.32 -6.18 0.84
C LEU A 221 -6.73 -5.98 2.23
N MET A 222 -7.30 -5.07 3.03
CA MET A 222 -6.90 -4.86 4.42
C MET A 222 -7.13 -6.11 5.27
N GLU A 223 -8.29 -6.77 5.13
CA GLU A 223 -8.60 -8.00 5.86
C GLU A 223 -7.66 -9.16 5.52
N GLU A 224 -7.22 -9.26 4.26
CA GLU A 224 -6.24 -10.25 3.84
C GLU A 224 -4.86 -9.93 4.43
N MET A 225 -4.46 -8.66 4.44
CA MET A 225 -3.17 -8.21 4.97
C MET A 225 -2.99 -8.51 6.47
N ILE A 226 -4.00 -8.22 7.29
CA ILE A 226 -3.92 -8.40 8.75
C ILE A 226 -3.88 -9.88 9.20
N LYS A 227 -4.03 -10.82 8.25
CA LYS A 227 -3.95 -12.27 8.47
C LYS A 227 -2.62 -12.86 8.02
N ILE A 228 -1.77 -12.10 7.32
CA ILE A 228 -0.51 -12.59 6.77
C ILE A 228 0.72 -11.90 7.40
N PRO A 229 1.80 -12.65 7.68
CA PRO A 229 1.90 -14.10 7.58
C PRO A 229 1.13 -14.85 8.68
N GLN A 230 0.75 -14.14 9.76
CA GLN A 230 -0.14 -14.58 10.82
C GLN A 230 -1.02 -13.40 11.25
N ASN A 231 -1.93 -13.61 12.19
CA ASN A 231 -2.77 -12.55 12.73
C ASN A 231 -1.91 -11.44 13.36
N TRP A 232 -2.19 -10.20 12.98
CA TRP A 232 -1.49 -9.05 13.54
C TRP A 232 -1.93 -8.75 14.97
N LEU A 233 -1.07 -8.06 15.71
CA LEU A 233 -1.44 -7.46 16.99
C LEU A 233 -2.54 -6.42 16.79
N ASN A 234 -3.47 -6.35 17.74
CA ASN A 234 -4.58 -5.41 17.67
C ASN A 234 -4.09 -3.95 17.68
N GLU A 235 -2.98 -3.65 18.35
CA GLU A 235 -2.30 -2.35 18.36
C GLU A 235 -1.80 -1.96 16.96
N ASN A 236 -1.25 -2.92 16.22
CA ASN A 236 -0.75 -2.70 14.87
C ASN A 236 -1.90 -2.56 13.87
N ILE A 237 -2.99 -3.32 14.04
CA ILE A 237 -4.23 -3.15 13.27
C ILE A 237 -4.82 -1.75 13.53
N ALA A 238 -4.93 -1.34 14.80
CA ALA A 238 -5.41 -0.02 15.18
C ALA A 238 -4.54 1.10 14.62
N SER A 239 -3.22 0.92 14.61
CA SER A 239 -2.28 1.86 13.99
C SER A 239 -2.49 1.95 12.48
N LEU A 240 -2.67 0.82 11.80
CA LEU A 240 -2.99 0.81 10.37
C LEU A 240 -4.30 1.55 10.07
N LEU A 241 -5.36 1.29 10.84
CA LEU A 241 -6.65 1.96 10.70
C LEU A 241 -6.51 3.48 10.90
N PHE A 242 -5.81 3.89 11.96
CA PHE A 242 -5.51 5.30 12.22
C PHE A 242 -4.84 5.99 11.02
N PHE A 243 -3.79 5.38 10.45
CA PHE A 243 -3.07 5.94 9.30
C PHE A 243 -3.81 5.82 7.96
N ALA A 244 -4.68 4.82 7.80
CA ALA A 244 -5.55 4.71 6.63
C ALA A 244 -6.63 5.81 6.60
N GLY A 245 -6.97 6.36 7.76
CA GLY A 245 -7.87 7.50 7.91
C GLY A 245 -9.32 7.13 8.18
N ASP A 246 -10.08 8.14 8.58
CA ASP A 246 -11.44 8.00 9.13
C ASP A 246 -12.42 7.29 8.19
N ASP A 247 -12.37 7.59 6.90
CA ASP A 247 -13.34 7.05 5.93
C ASP A 247 -13.14 5.54 5.74
N ILE A 248 -11.90 5.08 5.56
CA ILE A 248 -11.59 3.65 5.44
C ILE A 248 -11.90 2.94 6.75
N THR A 249 -11.50 3.52 7.88
CA THR A 249 -11.71 2.94 9.21
C THR A 249 -13.20 2.75 9.50
N HIS A 250 -14.02 3.75 9.16
CA HIS A 250 -15.46 3.64 9.24
C HIS A 250 -15.99 2.48 8.38
N GLN A 251 -15.62 2.42 7.09
CA GLN A 251 -16.06 1.35 6.20
C GLN A 251 -15.63 -0.05 6.67
N TYR A 252 -14.41 -0.17 7.21
CA TYR A 252 -13.91 -1.41 7.80
C TYR A 252 -14.80 -1.86 8.97
N PHE A 253 -15.09 -0.98 9.92
CA PHE A 253 -15.95 -1.33 11.05
C PHE A 253 -17.40 -1.58 10.65
N THR A 254 -17.95 -0.80 9.72
CA THR A 254 -19.29 -1.05 9.17
C THR A 254 -19.36 -2.45 8.56
N SER A 255 -18.38 -2.84 7.75
CA SER A 255 -18.30 -4.19 7.16
C SER A 255 -18.28 -5.30 8.22
N LYS A 256 -17.49 -5.12 9.29
CA LYS A 256 -17.44 -6.07 10.41
C LYS A 256 -18.76 -6.15 11.18
N MET A 257 -19.42 -5.03 11.42
CA MET A 257 -20.72 -4.97 12.10
C MET A 257 -21.81 -5.63 11.26
N SER A 258 -21.79 -5.46 9.94
CA SER A 258 -22.70 -6.17 9.03
C SER A 258 -22.51 -7.69 9.04
N SER A 259 -21.31 -8.17 9.38
CA SER A 259 -21.01 -9.59 9.62
C SER A 259 -21.19 -10.03 11.08
N GLU A 260 -21.87 -9.23 11.90
CA GLU A 260 -22.17 -9.48 13.31
C GLU A 260 -20.96 -9.60 14.26
N ASN A 261 -19.77 -9.13 13.86
CA ASN A 261 -18.54 -9.21 14.67
C ASN A 261 -18.40 -8.04 15.66
N TYR A 262 -19.43 -7.78 16.48
CA TYR A 262 -19.48 -6.58 17.35
C TYR A 262 -18.39 -6.56 18.43
N ALA A 263 -18.07 -7.71 19.03
CA ALA A 263 -17.03 -7.82 20.06
C ALA A 263 -15.64 -7.47 19.48
N GLU A 264 -15.35 -7.93 18.26
CA GLU A 264 -14.10 -7.61 17.55
C GLU A 264 -14.00 -6.11 17.27
N VAL A 265 -15.10 -5.49 16.85
CA VAL A 265 -15.17 -4.04 16.59
C VAL A 265 -14.95 -3.25 17.87
N ALA A 266 -15.63 -3.62 18.96
CA ALA A 266 -15.47 -2.98 20.26
C ALA A 266 -14.01 -3.07 20.74
N GLN A 267 -13.40 -4.25 20.66
CA GLN A 267 -12.01 -4.46 21.03
C GLN A 267 -11.08 -3.55 20.21
N LYS A 268 -11.22 -3.52 18.88
CA LYS A 268 -10.37 -2.69 18.01
C LYS A 268 -10.58 -1.18 18.23
N LEU A 269 -11.79 -0.74 18.58
CA LEU A 269 -12.05 0.66 18.94
C LEU A 269 -11.32 1.08 20.23
N VAL A 270 -11.16 0.18 21.19
CA VAL A 270 -10.36 0.44 22.40
C VAL A 270 -8.89 0.67 22.02
N TYR A 271 -8.31 -0.24 21.23
CA TYR A 271 -6.92 -0.08 20.75
C TYR A 271 -6.75 1.18 19.90
N LEU A 272 -7.71 1.49 19.03
CA LEU A 272 -7.69 2.73 18.25
C LEU A 272 -7.73 3.98 19.13
N THR A 273 -8.48 3.96 20.23
CA THR A 273 -8.50 5.05 21.23
C THR A 273 -7.13 5.24 21.86
N LEU A 274 -6.45 4.14 22.23
CA LEU A 274 -5.11 4.17 22.79
C LEU A 274 -4.09 4.72 21.78
N ILE A 275 -4.17 4.29 20.52
CA ILE A 275 -3.29 4.78 19.45
C ILE A 275 -3.52 6.26 19.16
N GLU A 276 -4.79 6.71 19.00
CA GLU A 276 -5.10 8.13 18.79
C GLU A 276 -4.53 8.98 19.93
N HIS A 277 -4.75 8.54 21.18
CA HIS A 277 -4.25 9.25 22.35
C HIS A 277 -2.72 9.29 22.37
N LYS A 278 -2.04 8.18 22.04
CA LYS A 278 -0.58 8.10 22.02
C LYS A 278 0.04 9.00 20.94
N LEU A 279 -0.58 9.10 19.76
CA LEU A 279 -0.07 9.85 18.62
C LEU A 279 -0.45 11.34 18.66
N THR A 280 -1.65 11.68 19.11
CA THR A 280 -2.22 13.04 18.98
C THR A 280 -2.60 13.69 20.30
N ARG A 281 -2.54 12.96 21.42
CA ARG A 281 -3.07 13.38 22.74
C ARG A 281 -4.57 13.72 22.71
N SER A 282 -5.31 13.17 21.76
CA SER A 282 -6.75 13.35 21.55
C SER A 282 -7.46 11.99 21.44
N THR A 283 -8.78 12.00 21.67
CA THR A 283 -9.70 10.88 21.42
C THR A 283 -10.91 11.31 20.56
N LYS A 284 -10.81 12.49 19.94
CA LYS A 284 -11.90 13.12 19.17
C LYS A 284 -12.23 12.35 17.90
N LEU A 285 -11.24 11.75 17.23
CA LEU A 285 -11.48 10.98 16.00
C LEU A 285 -12.26 9.72 16.33
N VAL A 286 -11.85 8.98 17.35
CA VAL A 286 -12.57 7.78 17.79
C VAL A 286 -13.97 8.12 18.30
N TYR A 287 -14.15 9.22 19.04
CA TYR A 287 -15.48 9.64 19.46
C TYR A 287 -16.43 9.87 18.26
N LYS A 288 -15.98 10.64 17.27
CA LYS A 288 -16.74 10.89 16.04
C LYS A 288 -17.02 9.61 15.25
N LEU A 289 -16.06 8.69 15.23
CA LEU A 289 -16.21 7.40 14.60
C LEU A 289 -17.28 6.56 15.30
N ILE A 290 -17.26 6.48 16.63
CA ILE A 290 -18.27 5.79 17.42
C ILE A 290 -19.65 6.41 17.17
N GLU A 291 -19.75 7.75 17.13
CA GLU A 291 -21.00 8.46 16.84
C GLU A 291 -21.56 8.08 15.44
N LYS A 292 -20.71 8.04 14.42
CA LYS A 292 -21.07 7.58 13.07
C LYS A 292 -21.54 6.12 13.08
N LEU A 293 -20.79 5.22 13.72
CA LEU A 293 -21.15 3.80 13.81
C LEU A 293 -22.46 3.59 14.60
N CYS A 294 -22.70 4.39 15.64
CA CYS A 294 -23.92 4.37 16.43
C CYS A 294 -25.13 4.99 15.72
N SER A 295 -24.93 5.63 14.57
CA SER A 295 -26.03 6.09 13.72
C SER A 295 -26.59 4.96 12.84
N SER A 296 -25.97 3.78 12.87
CA SER A 296 -26.43 2.58 12.15
C SER A 296 -27.44 1.76 12.97
N GLU A 297 -28.18 0.88 12.29
CA GLU A 297 -29.14 -0.06 12.89
C GLU A 297 -28.50 -0.96 13.98
N HIS A 298 -27.18 -1.12 13.94
CA HIS A 298 -26.42 -1.99 14.81
C HIS A 298 -26.02 -1.37 16.15
N LYS A 299 -26.41 -0.12 16.44
CA LYS A 299 -26.03 0.65 17.63
C LYS A 299 -26.11 -0.14 18.94
N HIS A 300 -27.26 -0.78 19.20
CA HIS A 300 -27.51 -1.45 20.47
C HIS A 300 -26.55 -2.60 20.74
N LYS A 301 -26.21 -3.38 19.70
CA LYS A 301 -25.27 -4.50 19.81
C LYS A 301 -23.86 -3.98 20.11
N LEU A 302 -23.39 -2.96 19.39
CA LEU A 302 -22.08 -2.36 19.63
C LEU A 302 -21.96 -1.73 21.03
N MET A 303 -22.99 -1.01 21.48
CA MET A 303 -23.00 -0.36 22.79
C MET A 303 -22.95 -1.34 23.97
N ASN A 304 -23.42 -2.59 23.77
CA ASN A 304 -23.31 -3.63 24.79
C ASN A 304 -21.89 -4.21 24.91
N GLU A 305 -21.16 -4.26 23.79
CA GLU A 305 -19.79 -4.82 23.74
C GLU A 305 -18.72 -3.82 24.20
N LEU A 306 -18.92 -2.52 23.95
CA LEU A 306 -17.94 -1.48 24.28
C LEU A 306 -17.50 -1.49 25.76
N PRO A 307 -18.41 -1.49 26.76
CA PRO A 307 -18.00 -1.54 28.16
C PRO A 307 -17.16 -2.78 28.49
N ILE A 308 -17.49 -3.93 27.90
CA ILE A 308 -16.78 -5.20 28.12
C ILE A 308 -15.35 -5.07 27.60
N ALA A 309 -15.19 -4.63 26.35
CA ALA A 309 -13.89 -4.44 25.73
C ALA A 309 -13.01 -3.44 26.50
N PHE A 310 -13.57 -2.32 26.97
CA PHE A 310 -12.83 -1.36 27.79
C PHE A 310 -12.44 -1.95 29.16
N CYS A 311 -13.31 -2.74 29.79
CA CYS A 311 -12.99 -3.41 31.05
C CYS A 311 -11.84 -4.42 30.90
N GLU A 312 -11.82 -5.16 29.79
CA GLU A 312 -10.75 -6.11 29.48
C GLU A 312 -9.41 -5.40 29.25
N ALA A 313 -9.42 -4.29 28.52
CA ALA A 313 -8.20 -3.54 28.23
C ALA A 313 -7.56 -2.89 29.47
N VAL A 314 -8.36 -2.54 30.48
CA VAL A 314 -7.85 -1.99 31.76
C VAL A 314 -7.21 -3.07 32.65
N ARG A 315 -7.48 -4.35 32.39
CA ARG A 315 -6.95 -5.48 33.15
C ARG A 315 -5.61 -6.01 32.61
N LEU A 316 -5.19 -5.56 31.43
CA LEU A 316 -3.91 -5.86 30.79
C LEU A 316 -2.84 -4.86 31.25
#